data_AF-A0A353B169-F1
#
_entry.id   AF-A0A353B169-F1
#
_cell.length_a   1.000
_cell.length_b   1.000
_cell.length_c   1.000
_cell.angle_alpha   90.00
_cell.angle_beta   90.00
_cell.angle_gamma   90.00
#
_symmetry.space_group_name_H-M   'P 1'
#
loop_
_entity.id
_entity.type
_entity.pdbx_description
1 polymer ?
#
loop_
_entity_poly.entity_id
_entity_poly.type
_entity_poly.pdbx_seq_one_letter_code
_entity_poly.pdbx_strand_id
1 'polypeptide(L)'
;MASLFLPVFLTAFVSGNPNCQVLHFTADWCGPCRQMAPTTQRLQSEGWDIQAVDASQHSQLTAKLNVQNLPTFVFMRNGREVDRIVGVASYKVLHQRLIRVNGGPARPAKAPQANPLVRNQVNSDAALSVRPQDAMIVRGQSEPSIALANQRLQAPQSPKQPPADAIERARLATVRIRVDERNTTAYGTGTVVHTHGDEALVLTCGHLFRDMTPGSQLTVDLFHGSSIKTVPARLVDFKADRTSEDIGLITFVLPFPIEPIPVMPPA
;
A
#
# COMPACT_ATOMS: atom_id res chain seq x y z
N MET A 1 -52.55 -24.72 12.59
CA MET A 1 -51.73 -23.51 12.65
C MET A 1 -50.47 -23.77 11.83
N ALA A 2 -50.46 -23.34 10.57
CA ALA A 2 -49.40 -23.64 9.61
C ALA A 2 -48.38 -22.50 9.60
N SER A 3 -47.16 -22.79 10.05
CA SER A 3 -46.03 -21.86 10.02
C SER A 3 -45.48 -21.77 8.60
N LEU A 4 -45.73 -20.65 7.94
CA LEU A 4 -45.11 -20.28 6.67
C LEU A 4 -43.68 -19.82 6.93
N PHE A 5 -42.71 -20.74 6.77
CA PHE A 5 -41.33 -20.37 6.52
C PHE A 5 -41.22 -19.89 5.07
N LEU A 6 -41.19 -18.57 4.86
CA LEU A 6 -40.78 -18.01 3.57
C LEU A 6 -39.26 -18.22 3.42
N PRO A 7 -38.79 -18.95 2.40
CA PRO A 7 -37.38 -18.89 2.04
C PRO A 7 -37.10 -17.47 1.54
N VAL A 8 -36.10 -16.81 2.13
CA VAL A 8 -35.53 -15.58 1.60
C VAL A 8 -34.93 -15.92 0.25
N PHE A 9 -35.73 -15.76 -0.81
CA PHE A 9 -35.25 -15.79 -2.17
C PHE A 9 -34.28 -14.63 -2.32
N LEU A 10 -33.01 -14.97 -2.56
CA LEU A 10 -31.99 -14.06 -3.05
C LEU A 10 -32.42 -13.61 -4.46
N THR A 11 -33.33 -12.65 -4.55
CA THR A 11 -33.59 -11.93 -5.78
C THR A 11 -32.40 -11.02 -6.04
N ALA A 12 -31.42 -11.58 -6.76
CA ALA A 12 -30.38 -10.81 -7.41
C ALA A 12 -31.06 -9.87 -8.42
N PHE A 13 -31.37 -8.65 -7.98
CA PHE A 13 -31.55 -7.53 -8.90
C PHE A 13 -30.18 -7.26 -9.54
N VAL A 14 -29.95 -7.89 -10.69
CA VAL A 14 -28.86 -7.52 -11.60
C VAL A 14 -29.26 -6.20 -12.24
N SER A 15 -28.86 -5.09 -11.61
CA SER A 15 -28.75 -3.80 -12.27
C SER A 15 -27.32 -3.64 -12.73
N GLY A 16 -27.13 -3.36 -14.02
CA GLY A 16 -25.86 -3.44 -14.75
C GLY A 16 -24.76 -2.47 -14.30
N ASN A 17 -24.15 -2.75 -13.15
CA ASN A 17 -22.87 -2.19 -12.72
C ASN A 17 -21.91 -3.34 -12.40
N PRO A 18 -20.59 -3.20 -12.65
CA PRO A 18 -19.63 -4.25 -12.33
C PRO A 18 -19.77 -4.65 -10.84
N ASN A 19 -20.15 -5.90 -10.59
CA ASN A 19 -20.55 -6.44 -9.28
C ASN A 19 -19.42 -6.35 -8.24
N CYS A 20 -19.22 -5.17 -7.65
CA CYS A 20 -18.37 -4.92 -6.50
C CYS A 20 -19.23 -4.83 -5.24
N GLN A 21 -19.11 -5.82 -4.38
CA GLN A 21 -19.80 -5.91 -3.09
C GLN A 21 -18.78 -5.79 -1.96
N VAL A 22 -19.14 -5.14 -0.85
CA VAL A 22 -18.30 -5.10 0.35
C VAL A 22 -18.99 -5.79 1.51
N LEU A 23 -18.33 -6.77 2.12
CA LEU A 23 -18.77 -7.38 3.37
C LEU A 23 -18.11 -6.65 4.54
N HIS A 24 -18.90 -5.95 5.34
CA HIS A 24 -18.49 -5.27 6.56
C HIS A 24 -18.75 -6.17 7.77
N PHE A 25 -17.71 -6.88 8.21
CA PHE A 25 -17.74 -7.68 9.42
C PHE A 25 -17.73 -6.77 10.65
N THR A 26 -18.78 -6.89 11.47
CA THR A 26 -19.07 -6.07 12.64
C THR A 26 -19.62 -6.94 13.78
N ALA A 27 -19.81 -6.36 14.97
CA ALA A 27 -20.55 -6.96 16.07
C ALA A 27 -21.04 -5.86 17.04
N ASP A 28 -22.15 -6.10 17.73
CA ASP A 28 -22.75 -5.10 18.64
C ASP A 28 -21.87 -4.80 19.87
N TRP A 29 -21.16 -5.83 20.35
CA TRP A 29 -20.21 -5.72 21.46
C TRP A 29 -18.91 -4.99 21.08
N CYS A 30 -18.64 -4.80 19.78
CA CYS A 30 -17.41 -4.20 19.29
C CYS A 30 -17.50 -2.65 19.33
N GLY A 31 -16.77 -2.04 20.27
CA GLY A 31 -16.70 -0.58 20.42
C GLY A 31 -16.26 0.16 19.15
N PRO A 32 -15.13 -0.20 18.52
CA PRO A 32 -14.68 0.41 17.26
C PRO A 32 -15.66 0.24 16.10
N CYS A 33 -16.46 -0.83 16.08
CA CYS A 33 -17.43 -1.09 15.02
C CYS A 33 -18.57 -0.08 15.01
N ARG A 34 -19.01 0.40 16.19
CA ARG A 34 -20.06 1.44 16.27
C ARG A 34 -19.64 2.76 15.61
N GLN A 35 -18.33 3.06 15.58
CA GLN A 35 -17.81 4.25 14.90
C GLN A 35 -17.95 4.16 13.38
N MET A 36 -18.05 2.95 12.83
CA MET A 36 -18.16 2.73 11.39
C MET A 36 -19.57 2.90 10.83
N ALA A 37 -20.60 2.75 11.66
CA ALA A 37 -22.01 2.85 11.26
C ALA A 37 -22.36 4.09 10.41
N PRO A 38 -22.02 5.34 10.82
CA PRO A 38 -22.34 6.52 10.01
C PRO A 38 -21.59 6.54 8.68
N THR A 39 -20.36 6.01 8.65
CA THR A 39 -19.55 5.96 7.43
C THR A 39 -20.14 4.97 6.42
N THR A 40 -20.53 3.78 6.88
CA THR A 40 -21.11 2.76 6.01
C THR A 40 -22.50 3.14 5.51
N GLN A 41 -23.33 3.75 6.38
CA GLN A 41 -24.65 4.25 5.99
C GLN A 41 -24.55 5.34 4.91
N ARG A 42 -23.59 6.26 5.07
CA ARG A 42 -23.33 7.27 4.04
C ARG A 42 -22.96 6.64 2.70
N LEU A 43 -22.03 5.69 2.68
CA LEU A 43 -21.63 5.02 1.44
C LEU A 43 -22.79 4.23 0.80
N GLN A 44 -23.62 3.55 1.61
CA GLN A 44 -24.83 2.89 1.13
C GLN A 44 -25.81 3.91 0.50
N SER A 45 -25.99 5.08 1.12
CA SER A 45 -26.84 6.15 0.57
C SER A 45 -26.33 6.73 -0.75
N GLU A 46 -25.01 6.63 -0.99
CA GLU A 46 -24.36 7.02 -2.24
C GLU A 46 -24.41 5.90 -3.31
N GLY A 47 -25.05 4.77 -3.01
CA GLY A 47 -25.30 3.67 -3.95
C GLY A 47 -24.27 2.54 -3.92
N TRP A 48 -23.36 2.51 -2.95
CA TRP A 48 -22.40 1.42 -2.80
C TRP A 48 -23.03 0.17 -2.15
N ASP A 49 -22.79 -1.02 -2.72
CA ASP A 49 -23.22 -2.30 -2.13
C ASP A 49 -22.30 -2.69 -0.96
N ILE A 50 -22.72 -2.33 0.25
CA ILE A 50 -22.06 -2.69 1.50
C ILE A 50 -23.05 -3.50 2.35
N GLN A 51 -22.69 -4.73 2.69
CA GLN A 51 -23.47 -5.62 3.54
C GLN A 51 -22.81 -5.76 4.91
N ALA A 52 -23.52 -5.38 5.97
CA ALA A 52 -23.07 -5.64 7.33
C ALA A 52 -23.24 -7.13 7.67
N VAL A 53 -22.18 -7.74 8.20
CA VAL A 53 -22.15 -9.15 8.62
C VAL A 53 -21.80 -9.17 10.10
N ASP A 54 -22.74 -9.60 10.95
CA ASP A 54 -22.44 -9.85 12.35
C ASP A 54 -21.55 -11.10 12.46
N ALA A 55 -20.30 -10.90 12.87
CA ALA A 55 -19.30 -11.96 13.00
C ALA A 55 -19.67 -12.99 14.08
N SER A 56 -20.48 -12.60 15.07
CA SER A 56 -20.97 -13.46 16.15
C SER A 56 -22.01 -14.46 15.64
N GLN A 57 -22.83 -14.04 14.67
CA GLN A 57 -23.90 -14.86 14.08
C GLN A 57 -23.42 -15.66 12.85
N HIS A 58 -22.37 -15.18 12.17
CA HIS A 58 -21.90 -15.76 10.90
C HIS A 58 -20.48 -16.35 11.02
N SER A 59 -20.22 -17.12 12.08
CA SER A 59 -18.90 -17.68 12.41
C SER A 59 -18.25 -18.47 11.26
N GLN A 60 -19.04 -19.25 10.50
CA GLN A 60 -18.55 -20.01 9.35
C GLN A 60 -18.05 -19.09 8.22
N LEU A 61 -18.75 -18.00 7.93
CA LEU A 61 -18.36 -17.03 6.90
C LEU A 61 -17.13 -16.22 7.36
N THR A 62 -17.11 -15.80 8.62
CA THR A 62 -15.98 -15.14 9.28
C THR A 62 -14.71 -16.00 9.16
N ALA A 63 -14.81 -17.30 9.46
CA ALA A 63 -13.71 -18.24 9.32
C ALA A 63 -13.29 -18.44 7.86
N LYS A 64 -14.26 -18.63 6.95
CA LYS A 64 -14.00 -18.82 5.51
C LYS A 64 -13.22 -17.66 4.88
N LEU A 65 -13.49 -16.43 5.31
CA LEU A 65 -12.81 -15.22 4.82
C LEU A 65 -11.62 -14.78 5.69
N ASN A 66 -11.24 -15.62 6.67
CA ASN A 66 -10.15 -15.39 7.61
C ASN A 66 -10.22 -13.99 8.27
N VAL A 67 -11.38 -13.65 8.79
CA VAL A 67 -11.62 -12.41 9.54
C VAL A 67 -11.30 -12.66 11.01
N GLN A 68 -10.21 -12.07 11.48
CA GLN A 68 -9.72 -12.26 12.86
C GLN A 68 -9.96 -11.05 13.77
N ASN A 69 -10.22 -9.88 13.18
CA ASN A 69 -10.40 -8.63 13.91
C ASN A 69 -11.62 -7.87 13.37
N LEU A 70 -12.28 -7.12 14.24
CA LEU A 70 -13.43 -6.28 13.88
C LEU A 70 -13.11 -4.80 14.16
N PRO A 71 -13.64 -3.86 13.35
CA PRO A 71 -14.37 -4.10 12.10
C PRO A 71 -13.42 -4.57 10.98
N THR A 72 -13.93 -5.33 10.02
CA THR A 72 -13.19 -5.70 8.79
C THR A 72 -14.07 -5.52 7.57
N PHE A 73 -13.52 -4.93 6.51
CA PHE A 73 -14.18 -4.72 5.22
C PHE A 73 -13.51 -5.63 4.18
N VAL A 74 -14.27 -6.57 3.62
CA VAL A 74 -13.80 -7.48 2.57
C VAL A 74 -14.45 -7.07 1.26
N PHE A 75 -13.63 -6.68 0.28
CA PHE A 75 -14.09 -6.25 -1.03
C PHE A 75 -14.16 -7.46 -1.95
N MET A 76 -15.36 -7.70 -2.49
CA MET A 76 -15.71 -8.85 -3.30
C MET A 76 -16.03 -8.40 -4.72
N ARG A 77 -15.48 -9.10 -5.71
CA ARG A 77 -15.85 -8.94 -7.11
C ARG A 77 -16.02 -10.30 -7.75
N ASN A 78 -17.17 -10.53 -8.38
CA ASN A 78 -17.54 -11.82 -8.98
C ASN A 78 -17.34 -13.00 -7.99
N GLY A 79 -17.73 -12.81 -6.73
CA GLY A 79 -17.62 -13.82 -5.67
C GLY A 79 -16.21 -14.10 -5.15
N ARG A 80 -15.20 -13.33 -5.59
CA ARG A 80 -13.81 -13.45 -5.12
C ARG A 80 -13.40 -12.21 -4.32
N GLU A 81 -12.63 -12.42 -3.27
CA GLU A 81 -12.00 -11.33 -2.55
C GLU A 81 -10.89 -10.70 -3.40
N VAL A 82 -10.92 -9.37 -3.51
CA VAL A 82 -9.98 -8.58 -4.31
C VAL A 82 -9.26 -7.49 -3.50
N ASP A 83 -9.79 -7.12 -2.33
CA ASP A 83 -9.13 -6.21 -1.39
C ASP A 83 -9.70 -6.42 0.02
N ARG A 84 -8.99 -5.93 1.05
CA ARG A 84 -9.50 -5.89 2.43
C ARG A 84 -8.96 -4.71 3.21
N ILE A 85 -9.75 -4.25 4.17
CA ILE A 85 -9.32 -3.32 5.22
C ILE A 85 -9.65 -3.94 6.57
N VAL A 86 -8.66 -3.99 7.46
CA VAL A 86 -8.83 -4.44 8.84
C VAL A 86 -8.75 -3.23 9.76
N GLY A 87 -9.73 -3.09 10.65
CA GLY A 87 -9.84 -1.99 11.59
C GLY A 87 -10.67 -0.81 11.09
N VAL A 88 -10.72 0.24 11.93
CA VAL A 88 -11.44 1.49 11.64
C VAL A 88 -10.85 2.18 10.41
N ALA A 89 -11.72 2.65 9.53
CA ALA A 89 -11.34 3.33 8.30
C ALA A 89 -12.16 4.61 8.12
N SER A 90 -11.54 5.68 7.59
CA SER A 90 -12.28 6.89 7.27
C SER A 90 -13.15 6.69 6.02
N TYR A 91 -14.20 7.51 5.88
CA TYR A 91 -15.02 7.58 4.67
C TYR A 91 -14.15 7.69 3.41
N LYS A 92 -13.14 8.58 3.42
CA LYS A 92 -12.24 8.79 2.27
C LYS A 92 -11.50 7.50 1.89
N VAL A 93 -11.03 6.72 2.87
CA VAL A 93 -10.30 5.47 2.63
C VAL A 93 -11.21 4.41 2.02
N LEU A 94 -12.41 4.21 2.59
CA LEU A 94 -13.39 3.25 2.07
C LEU A 94 -13.88 3.64 0.67
N HIS A 95 -14.23 4.91 0.48
CA HIS A 95 -14.66 5.46 -0.81
C HIS A 95 -13.59 5.28 -1.90
N GLN A 96 -12.32 5.58 -1.59
CA GLN A 96 -11.23 5.42 -2.54
C GLN A 96 -10.99 3.93 -2.90
N ARG A 97 -11.17 3.02 -1.94
CA ARG A 97 -11.09 1.57 -2.18
C ARG A 97 -12.23 1.06 -3.05
N LEU A 98 -13.46 1.50 -2.77
CA LEU A 98 -14.65 1.21 -3.56
C LEU A 98 -14.49 1.65 -5.03
N ILE A 99 -14.07 2.89 -5.27
CA ILE A 99 -13.79 3.40 -6.64
C ILE A 99 -12.74 2.54 -7.35
N ARG A 100 -11.66 2.18 -6.65
CA ARG A 100 -10.59 1.36 -7.22
C ARG A 100 -11.09 -0.03 -7.62
N VAL A 101 -11.81 -0.71 -6.73
CA VAL A 101 -12.27 -2.09 -6.97
C VAL A 101 -13.34 -2.13 -8.07
N ASN A 102 -14.21 -1.12 -8.14
CA ASN A 102 -15.24 -1.02 -9.16
C ASN A 102 -14.67 -0.75 -10.57
N GLY A 103 -13.53 -0.07 -10.67
CA GLY A 103 -12.96 0.39 -11.95
C GLY A 103 -11.61 -0.19 -12.39
N GLY A 104 -10.92 -1.03 -11.59
CA GLY A 104 -9.58 -1.58 -11.89
C GLY A 104 -9.55 -3.11 -12.10
N PRO A 105 -8.45 -3.69 -12.61
CA PRO A 105 -8.29 -5.16 -12.69
C PRO A 105 -8.22 -5.77 -11.28
N ALA A 106 -8.87 -6.94 -11.10
CA ALA A 106 -8.86 -7.68 -9.85
C ALA A 106 -7.41 -8.12 -9.51
N ARG A 107 -6.85 -7.62 -8.41
CA ARG A 107 -5.60 -8.17 -7.84
C ARG A 107 -5.97 -9.27 -6.83
N PRO A 108 -5.21 -10.37 -6.74
CA PRO A 108 -5.40 -11.33 -5.66
C PRO A 108 -5.13 -10.66 -4.32
N ALA A 109 -5.97 -10.99 -3.32
CA ALA A 109 -5.86 -10.49 -1.95
C ALA A 109 -4.44 -10.68 -1.41
N LYS A 110 -3.89 -9.63 -0.79
CA LYS A 110 -2.60 -9.72 -0.08
C LYS A 110 -2.79 -10.65 1.13
N ALA A 111 -1.94 -11.66 1.24
CA ALA A 111 -1.94 -12.61 2.35
C ALA A 111 -1.88 -11.89 3.73
N PRO A 112 -2.40 -12.50 4.80
CA PRO A 112 -2.51 -11.87 6.12
C PRO A 112 -1.16 -11.34 6.58
N GLN A 113 -1.10 -10.03 6.87
CA GLN A 113 0.05 -9.47 7.57
C GLN A 113 -0.04 -9.91 9.04
N ALA A 114 0.78 -10.88 9.42
CA ALA A 114 1.06 -11.16 10.82
C ALA A 114 1.71 -9.91 11.44
N ASN A 115 1.10 -9.37 12.49
CA ASN A 115 1.68 -8.27 13.26
C ASN A 115 2.72 -8.87 14.21
N PRO A 116 4.02 -8.50 14.14
CA PRO A 116 5.02 -9.01 15.06
C PRO A 116 4.83 -8.30 16.42
N LEU A 117 3.99 -8.88 17.27
CA LEU A 117 3.89 -8.46 18.66
C LEU A 117 5.02 -9.10 19.48
N VAL A 118 5.93 -8.22 19.91
CA VAL A 118 6.64 -8.21 21.21
C VAL A 118 7.60 -9.35 21.51
N ARG A 119 8.88 -9.01 21.38
CA ARG A 119 10.04 -9.66 22.02
C ARG A 119 9.91 -9.53 23.54
N ASN A 120 9.71 -10.64 24.25
CA ASN A 120 10.01 -10.70 25.68
C ASN A 120 11.26 -11.54 25.91
N GLN A 121 12.23 -10.91 26.57
CA GLN A 121 13.43 -11.52 27.12
C GLN A 121 13.07 -12.68 28.05
N VAL A 122 13.80 -13.79 27.90
CA VAL A 122 14.24 -14.58 29.05
C VAL A 122 15.73 -14.84 28.85
N ASN A 123 16.55 -14.17 29.66
CA ASN A 123 17.88 -14.65 29.97
C ASN A 123 17.70 -15.78 30.99
N SER A 124 18.23 -16.94 30.68
CA SER A 124 18.68 -17.87 31.72
C SER A 124 19.89 -18.62 31.19
N ASP A 125 21.00 -18.37 31.86
CA ASP A 125 22.27 -19.06 31.74
C ASP A 125 22.09 -20.58 31.69
N ALA A 126 22.70 -21.22 30.70
CA ALA A 126 23.07 -22.62 30.76
C ALA A 126 24.30 -22.83 29.88
N ALA A 127 25.47 -22.67 30.51
CA ALA A 127 26.72 -23.17 30.02
C ALA A 127 26.61 -24.68 29.77
N LEU A 128 26.97 -25.13 28.57
CA LEU A 128 27.33 -26.51 28.30
C LEU A 128 28.65 -26.53 27.53
N SER A 129 29.69 -26.81 28.31
CA SER A 129 31.04 -27.13 27.90
C SER A 129 31.05 -28.32 26.95
N VAL A 130 31.71 -28.17 25.80
CA VAL A 130 32.25 -29.31 25.06
C VAL A 130 33.77 -29.12 24.98
N ARG A 131 34.50 -30.03 25.61
CA ARG A 131 35.97 -30.16 25.52
C ARG A 131 36.33 -30.90 24.22
N PRO A 132 37.47 -30.57 23.58
CA PRO A 132 37.93 -31.24 22.37
C PRO A 132 38.86 -32.40 22.73
N GLN A 133 38.53 -33.64 22.35
CA GLN A 133 39.51 -34.72 22.32
C GLN A 133 39.30 -35.63 21.10
N ASP A 134 40.44 -35.99 20.52
CA ASP A 134 40.74 -37.14 19.67
C ASP A 134 40.58 -37.00 18.16
N ALA A 135 41.62 -36.36 17.62
CA ALA A 135 42.13 -36.57 16.29
C ALA A 135 42.36 -38.06 15.98
N MET A 136 41.94 -38.50 14.79
CA MET A 136 42.49 -39.68 14.14
C MET A 136 42.93 -39.30 12.72
N ILE A 137 44.24 -39.43 12.52
CA ILE A 137 44.97 -39.16 11.27
C ILE A 137 44.79 -40.36 10.32
N VAL A 138 44.39 -40.10 9.08
CA VAL A 138 44.66 -41.00 7.95
C VAL A 138 45.27 -40.18 6.81
N ARG A 139 46.49 -40.55 6.42
CA ARG A 139 47.26 -39.96 5.31
C ARG A 139 47.10 -40.81 4.04
N GLY A 140 47.07 -40.13 2.89
CA GLY A 140 47.21 -40.67 1.53
C GLY A 140 45.89 -40.65 0.75
N GLN A 141 45.75 -40.13 -0.46
CA GLN A 141 46.69 -39.87 -1.55
C GLN A 141 46.18 -38.67 -2.39
N SER A 142 47.10 -38.13 -3.18
CA SER A 142 47.04 -36.96 -4.07
C SER A 142 45.98 -36.99 -5.17
N GLU A 143 45.51 -35.80 -5.58
CA GLU A 143 45.52 -35.28 -6.97
C GLU A 143 45.09 -33.78 -6.95
N PRO A 144 45.58 -32.93 -7.88
CA PRO A 144 45.50 -31.47 -7.79
C PRO A 144 44.25 -30.93 -8.49
N SER A 145 43.34 -30.30 -7.76
CA SER A 145 42.15 -29.66 -8.35
C SER A 145 42.20 -28.14 -8.16
N ILE A 146 42.69 -27.47 -9.19
CA ILE A 146 42.29 -26.13 -9.68
C ILE A 146 41.91 -25.15 -8.57
N ALA A 147 42.83 -24.21 -8.29
CA ALA A 147 42.54 -22.97 -7.59
C ALA A 147 41.52 -22.15 -8.42
N LEU A 148 40.24 -22.47 -8.29
CA LEU A 148 39.18 -21.54 -8.62
C LEU A 148 39.24 -20.48 -7.53
N ALA A 149 39.93 -19.39 -7.85
CA ALA A 149 39.94 -18.18 -7.06
C ALA A 149 38.51 -17.90 -6.63
N ASN A 150 38.28 -17.90 -5.31
CA ASN A 150 37.10 -17.32 -4.70
C ASN A 150 37.13 -15.81 -4.98
N GLN A 151 36.91 -15.40 -6.23
CA GLN A 151 36.30 -14.12 -6.54
C GLN A 151 34.87 -14.23 -6.04
N ARG A 152 34.75 -14.08 -4.72
CA ARG A 152 33.53 -13.71 -4.04
C ARG A 152 33.03 -12.50 -4.80
N LEU A 153 32.04 -12.69 -5.66
CA LEU A 153 31.22 -11.62 -6.20
C LEU A 153 30.86 -10.80 -4.97
N GLN A 154 31.50 -9.66 -4.79
CA GLN A 154 31.19 -8.77 -3.70
C GLN A 154 29.76 -8.35 -3.99
N ALA A 155 28.81 -8.90 -3.22
CA ALA A 155 27.45 -8.43 -3.24
C ALA A 155 27.51 -6.89 -3.10
N PRO A 156 26.75 -6.13 -3.90
CA PRO A 156 26.74 -4.68 -3.82
C PRO A 156 26.59 -4.30 -2.34
N GLN A 157 27.62 -3.64 -1.78
CA GLN A 157 27.60 -3.29 -0.37
C GLN A 157 26.38 -2.41 -0.14
N SER A 158 25.46 -2.87 0.71
CA SER A 158 24.31 -2.07 1.12
C SER A 158 24.82 -0.72 1.64
N PRO A 159 24.15 0.41 1.32
CA PRO A 159 24.63 1.73 1.71
C PRO A 159 24.95 1.77 3.21
N LYS A 160 26.17 2.19 3.57
CA LYS A 160 26.66 2.26 4.96
C LYS A 160 25.98 3.35 5.81
N GLN A 161 24.94 4.00 5.29
CA GLN A 161 24.28 5.11 5.98
C GLN A 161 23.27 4.59 7.02
N PRO A 162 23.21 5.23 8.20
CA PRO A 162 22.16 4.98 9.17
C PRO A 162 20.76 5.10 8.55
N PRO A 163 19.79 4.28 8.97
CA PRO A 163 18.41 4.37 8.48
C PRO A 163 17.76 5.75 8.64
N ALA A 164 18.19 6.53 9.64
CA ALA A 164 17.69 7.89 9.89
C ALA A 164 17.98 8.84 8.71
N ASP A 165 19.21 8.83 8.19
CA ASP A 165 19.63 9.68 7.07
C ASP A 165 18.88 9.32 5.78
N ALA A 166 18.58 8.04 5.57
CA ALA A 166 17.79 7.59 4.43
C ALA A 166 16.32 8.07 4.52
N ILE A 167 15.73 8.04 5.71
CA ILE A 167 14.36 8.55 5.94
C ILE A 167 14.32 10.06 5.75
N GLU A 168 15.28 10.80 6.29
CA GLU A 168 15.33 12.25 6.17
C GLU A 168 15.50 12.70 4.73
N ARG A 169 16.44 12.11 3.98
CA ARG A 169 16.59 12.37 2.54
C ARG A 169 15.32 12.05 1.76
N ALA A 170 14.69 10.90 2.02
CA ALA A 170 13.44 10.54 1.37
C ALA A 170 12.32 11.56 1.66
N ARG A 171 12.25 12.08 2.89
CA ARG A 171 11.29 13.14 3.25
C ARG A 171 11.58 14.45 2.53
N LEU A 172 12.83 14.89 2.48
CA LEU A 172 13.23 16.13 1.81
C LEU A 172 13.04 16.08 0.29
N ALA A 173 13.25 14.90 -0.32
CA ALA A 173 13.02 14.68 -1.74
C ALA A 173 11.54 14.42 -2.08
N THR A 174 10.66 14.24 -1.08
CA THR A 174 9.23 14.05 -1.30
C THR A 174 8.53 15.39 -1.40
N VAL A 175 7.68 15.52 -2.41
CA VAL A 175 6.86 16.71 -2.62
C VAL A 175 5.37 16.37 -2.58
N ARG A 176 4.53 17.34 -2.22
CA ARG A 176 3.08 17.23 -2.41
C ARG A 176 2.68 17.95 -3.68
N ILE A 177 2.01 17.24 -4.57
CA ILE A 177 1.55 17.77 -5.84
C ILE A 177 0.09 18.17 -5.67
N ARG A 178 -0.27 19.33 -6.22
CA ARG A 178 -1.64 19.83 -6.28
C ARG A 178 -2.01 20.09 -7.72
N VAL A 179 -3.15 19.59 -8.12
CA VAL A 179 -3.80 19.89 -9.40
C VAL A 179 -5.10 20.58 -9.07
N ASP A 180 -5.14 21.89 -9.27
CA ASP A 180 -6.32 22.71 -9.07
C ASP A 180 -7.07 22.82 -10.43
N GLU A 181 -8.28 22.29 -10.48
CA GLU A 181 -9.18 22.29 -11.65
C GLU A 181 -10.52 22.92 -11.26
N ARG A 182 -10.80 24.12 -11.79
CA ARG A 182 -11.98 24.95 -11.47
C ARG A 182 -12.21 25.08 -9.96
N ASN A 183 -13.07 24.24 -9.39
CA ASN A 183 -13.46 24.24 -7.98
C ASN A 183 -12.99 23.00 -7.20
N THR A 184 -12.10 22.20 -7.78
CA THR A 184 -11.60 20.96 -7.18
C THR A 184 -10.08 20.97 -7.12
N THR A 185 -9.53 20.43 -6.04
CA THR A 185 -8.09 20.20 -5.90
C THR A 185 -7.83 18.71 -5.75
N ALA A 186 -7.09 18.13 -6.69
CA ALA A 186 -6.52 16.80 -6.52
C ALA A 186 -5.14 16.92 -5.87
N TYR A 187 -4.83 15.95 -5.00
CA TYR A 187 -3.56 15.88 -4.30
C TYR A 187 -2.84 14.59 -4.64
N GLY A 188 -1.53 14.69 -4.84
CA GLY A 188 -0.64 13.55 -5.01
C GLY A 188 0.68 13.76 -4.26
N THR A 189 1.52 12.75 -4.34
CA THR A 189 2.88 12.79 -3.81
C THR A 189 3.83 12.40 -4.92
N GLY A 190 4.96 13.10 -5.02
CA GLY A 190 6.02 12.77 -5.96
C GLY A 190 7.37 12.74 -5.27
N THR A 191 8.34 12.10 -5.92
CA THR A 191 9.74 12.08 -5.47
C THR A 191 10.60 12.82 -6.48
N VAL A 192 11.46 13.71 -6.02
CA VAL A 192 12.52 14.32 -6.84
C VAL A 192 13.53 13.23 -7.20
N VAL A 193 13.60 12.90 -8.48
CA VAL A 193 14.44 11.80 -8.99
C VAL A 193 15.64 12.28 -9.80
N HIS A 194 15.60 13.54 -10.24
CA HIS A 194 16.72 14.18 -10.94
C HIS A 194 16.67 15.69 -10.73
N THR A 195 17.83 16.34 -10.75
CA THR A 195 17.97 17.79 -10.75
C THR A 195 18.99 18.21 -11.80
N HIS A 196 18.68 19.29 -12.52
CA HIS A 196 19.58 19.90 -13.49
C HIS A 196 19.57 21.42 -13.30
N GLY A 197 20.65 21.98 -12.75
CA GLY A 197 20.66 23.37 -12.32
C GLY A 197 19.66 23.60 -11.19
N ASP A 198 18.73 24.52 -11.40
CA ASP A 198 17.62 24.80 -10.50
C ASP A 198 16.31 24.11 -10.91
N GLU A 199 16.27 23.29 -11.96
CA GLU A 199 15.09 22.50 -12.30
C GLU A 199 15.14 21.10 -11.66
N ALA A 200 14.01 20.67 -11.11
CA ALA A 200 13.82 19.32 -10.58
C ALA A 200 12.84 18.52 -11.45
N LEU A 201 13.17 17.25 -11.69
CA LEU A 201 12.24 16.27 -12.26
C LEU A 201 11.66 15.41 -11.14
N VAL A 202 10.33 15.29 -11.14
CA VAL A 202 9.58 14.50 -10.17
C VAL A 202 8.91 13.33 -10.85
N LEU A 203 9.08 12.16 -10.25
CA LEU A 203 8.32 10.95 -10.56
C LEU A 203 7.11 10.83 -9.63
N THR A 204 5.94 10.61 -10.21
CA THR A 204 4.66 10.44 -9.51
C THR A 204 3.77 9.43 -10.26
N CYS A 205 2.56 9.19 -9.76
CA CYS A 205 1.55 8.41 -10.47
C CYS A 205 0.86 9.26 -11.56
N GLY A 206 0.75 8.73 -12.77
CA GLY A 206 0.17 9.44 -13.91
C GLY A 206 -1.34 9.71 -13.78
N HIS A 207 -2.08 8.87 -13.05
CA HIS A 207 -3.52 9.05 -12.83
C HIS A 207 -3.89 10.37 -12.14
N LEU A 208 -2.93 11.03 -11.46
CA LEU A 208 -3.13 12.34 -10.87
C LEU A 208 -3.53 13.40 -11.93
N PHE A 209 -3.13 13.17 -13.18
CA PHE A 209 -3.30 14.11 -14.28
C PHE A 209 -4.41 13.72 -15.27
N ARG A 210 -5.13 12.61 -15.02
CA ARG A 210 -6.14 12.08 -15.97
C ARG A 210 -7.25 13.07 -16.31
N ASP A 211 -7.65 13.88 -15.33
CA ASP A 211 -8.76 14.82 -15.45
C ASP A 211 -8.28 16.27 -15.63
N MET A 212 -6.98 16.49 -15.89
CA MET A 212 -6.44 17.82 -16.18
C MET A 212 -6.98 18.34 -17.52
N THR A 213 -7.39 19.60 -17.53
CA THR A 213 -7.85 20.31 -18.71
C THR A 213 -6.94 21.51 -19.02
N PRO A 214 -7.01 22.08 -20.25
CA PRO A 214 -6.33 23.33 -20.53
C PRO A 214 -6.81 24.44 -19.58
N GLY A 215 -5.96 24.82 -18.62
CA GLY A 215 -6.27 25.79 -17.58
C GLY A 215 -6.12 25.26 -16.14
N SER A 216 -5.95 23.95 -15.94
CA SER A 216 -5.62 23.42 -14.61
C SER A 216 -4.31 24.04 -14.10
N GLN A 217 -4.27 24.38 -12.81
CA GLN A 217 -3.06 24.85 -12.17
C GLN A 217 -2.34 23.68 -11.49
N LEU A 218 -1.09 23.44 -11.88
CA LEU A 218 -0.23 22.45 -11.25
C LEU A 218 0.75 23.15 -10.31
N THR A 219 0.72 22.81 -9.03
CA THR A 219 1.65 23.33 -8.03
C THR A 219 2.27 22.21 -7.20
N VAL A 220 3.43 22.51 -6.62
CA VAL A 220 4.20 21.59 -5.80
C VAL A 220 4.51 22.26 -4.46
N ASP A 221 4.22 21.56 -3.38
CA ASP A 221 4.56 21.93 -2.02
C ASP A 221 5.83 21.19 -1.59
N LEU A 222 6.84 21.97 -1.21
CA LEU A 222 8.12 21.52 -0.71
C LEU A 222 8.15 21.66 0.82
N PHE A 223 8.63 20.62 1.51
CA PHE A 223 8.69 20.57 2.96
C PHE A 223 10.13 20.81 3.43
N HIS A 224 10.37 21.93 4.11
CA HIS A 224 11.67 22.24 4.69
C HIS A 224 11.50 22.67 6.15
N GLY A 225 11.96 21.82 7.07
CA GLY A 225 11.69 21.98 8.50
C GLY A 225 10.18 21.99 8.79
N SER A 226 9.69 23.05 9.42
CA SER A 226 8.27 23.28 9.69
C SER A 226 7.56 24.11 8.61
N SER A 227 8.28 24.56 7.58
CA SER A 227 7.75 25.45 6.55
C SER A 227 7.35 24.67 5.29
N ILE A 228 6.28 25.14 4.64
CA ILE A 228 5.83 24.65 3.34
C ILE A 228 6.06 25.77 2.33
N LYS A 229 6.75 25.46 1.23
CA LYS A 229 6.93 26.38 0.11
C LYS A 229 6.23 25.83 -1.13
N THR A 230 5.22 26.55 -1.61
CA THR A 230 4.48 26.22 -2.82
C THR A 230 5.13 26.88 -4.03
N VAL A 231 5.37 26.12 -5.09
CA VAL A 231 5.92 26.59 -6.37
C VAL A 231 5.07 26.09 -7.53
N PRO A 232 4.97 26.85 -8.64
CA PRO A 232 4.32 26.36 -9.85
C PRO A 232 5.12 25.22 -10.46
N ALA A 233 4.44 24.25 -11.05
CA ALA A 233 5.05 23.12 -11.74
C ALA A 233 4.43 22.93 -13.12
N ARG A 234 5.14 22.22 -13.99
CA ARG A 234 4.74 21.89 -15.35
C ARG A 234 4.68 20.38 -15.51
N LEU A 235 3.65 19.91 -16.20
CA LEU A 235 3.55 18.52 -16.61
C LEU A 235 4.52 18.28 -17.76
N VAL A 236 5.39 17.27 -17.62
CA VAL A 236 6.36 16.88 -18.66
C VAL A 236 5.75 15.78 -19.53
N ASP A 237 5.32 14.69 -18.92
CA ASP A 237 4.69 13.56 -19.57
C ASP A 237 3.87 12.76 -18.55
N PHE A 238 2.87 12.02 -19.02
CA PHE A 238 2.20 11.04 -18.17
C PHE A 238 1.53 9.93 -18.97
N LYS A 239 1.52 8.74 -18.38
CA LYS A 239 0.68 7.61 -18.76
C LYS A 239 -0.25 7.31 -17.60
N ALA A 240 -1.55 7.32 -17.87
CA ALA A 240 -2.60 7.11 -16.88
C ALA A 240 -3.58 6.02 -17.31
N ASP A 241 -3.19 5.15 -18.23
CA ASP A 241 -4.05 4.03 -18.59
C ASP A 241 -4.16 3.07 -17.40
N ARG A 242 -5.25 2.30 -17.34
CA ARG A 242 -5.47 1.35 -16.23
C ARG A 242 -4.83 -0.01 -16.49
N THR A 243 -4.11 -0.14 -17.60
CA THR A 243 -3.64 -1.39 -18.19
C THR A 243 -2.14 -1.45 -18.46
N SER A 244 -1.44 -0.31 -18.46
CA SER A 244 0.01 -0.17 -18.65
C SER A 244 0.65 0.53 -17.44
N GLU A 245 1.57 1.46 -17.68
CA GLU A 245 2.33 2.26 -16.73
C GLU A 245 1.49 3.41 -16.16
N ASP A 246 1.39 3.50 -14.84
CA ASP A 246 0.79 4.65 -14.13
C ASP A 246 1.90 5.62 -13.69
N ILE A 247 2.59 6.21 -14.67
CA ILE A 247 3.76 7.07 -14.47
C ILE A 247 3.44 8.49 -14.88
N GLY A 248 3.75 9.45 -14.02
CA GLY A 248 3.68 10.87 -14.30
C GLY A 248 5.01 11.54 -14.01
N LEU A 249 5.40 12.46 -14.89
CA LEU A 249 6.61 13.25 -14.81
C LEU A 249 6.23 14.73 -14.78
N ILE A 250 6.68 15.44 -13.76
CA ILE A 250 6.50 16.90 -13.66
C ILE A 250 7.86 17.56 -13.41
N THR A 251 7.95 18.83 -13.78
CA THR A 251 9.12 19.67 -13.52
C THR A 251 8.74 20.95 -12.79
N PHE A 252 9.64 21.46 -11.95
CA PHE A 252 9.51 22.75 -11.28
C PHE A 252 10.87 23.35 -10.93
N VAL A 253 10.91 24.66 -10.67
CA VAL A 253 12.11 25.37 -10.25
C VAL A 253 12.28 25.25 -8.73
N LEU A 254 13.44 24.74 -8.32
CA LEU A 254 13.83 24.54 -6.94
C LEU A 254 14.10 25.89 -6.26
N PRO A 255 13.40 26.20 -5.17
CA PRO A 255 13.70 27.37 -4.36
C PRO A 255 14.92 27.19 -3.44
N PHE A 256 15.41 25.96 -3.31
CA PHE A 256 16.60 25.58 -2.54
C PHE A 256 17.09 24.19 -3.03
N PRO A 257 18.37 23.84 -2.81
CA PRO A 257 18.90 22.54 -3.23
C PRO A 257 18.18 21.37 -2.57
N ILE A 258 17.93 20.31 -3.35
CA ILE A 258 17.38 19.02 -2.90
C ILE A 258 18.25 17.90 -3.48
N GLU A 259 18.66 16.95 -2.64
CA GLU A 259 19.33 15.73 -3.09
C GLU A 259 18.28 14.77 -3.71
N PRO A 260 18.40 14.39 -5.00
CA PRO A 260 17.45 13.49 -5.64
C PRO A 260 17.57 12.05 -5.13
N ILE A 261 16.46 11.31 -5.15
CA ILE A 261 16.47 9.86 -4.91
C ILE A 261 16.77 9.15 -6.24
N PRO A 262 17.86 8.38 -6.33
CA PRO A 262 18.24 7.73 -7.58
C PRO A 262 17.20 6.68 -7.97
N VAL A 263 16.77 6.75 -9.22
CA VAL A 263 16.02 5.68 -9.90
C VAL A 263 17.04 4.78 -10.59
N MET A 264 16.73 3.48 -10.67
CA MET A 264 17.61 2.51 -11.31
C MET A 264 17.94 2.99 -12.74
N PRO A 265 19.24 3.03 -13.12
CA PRO A 265 19.61 3.39 -14.48
C PRO A 265 19.03 2.38 -15.47
N PRO A 266 18.77 2.79 -16.72
CA PRO A 266 18.39 1.85 -17.77
C PRO A 266 19.44 0.75 -17.89
N ALA A 267 18.98 -0.50 -17.98
CA ALA A 267 19.81 -1.69 -18.17
C ALA A 267 20.39 -1.76 -19.59
#